data_AF-A0A0G4FQZ6-F1
#
_entry.id   AF-A0A0G4FQZ6-F1
#
_cell.length_a   1.000
_cell.length_b   1.000
_cell.length_c   1.000
_cell.angle_alpha   90.00
_cell.angle_beta   90.00
_cell.angle_gamma   90.00
#
_symmetry.space_group_name_H-M   'P 1'
#
loop_
_entity.id
_entity.type
_entity.pdbx_description
1 polymer ?
#
loop_
_entity_poly.entity_id
_entity_poly.type
_entity_poly.pdbx_seq_one_letter_code
_entity_poly.pdbx_strand_id
1 'polypeptide(L)'
;MWPLRRQRKIRSLPIELTGDDLQHVGSKAVIDSRPPSIRQYALYSHRLSNGMRLTRDASGRERLGGWEVTVHTQQTVPARYRDRFDAADPPCRHGGGEYISFRGLIIEGMAGLSSRLVPSRSWRPPSAECRRICALIAQQPLLWGGCRTIDSIYGDSRRFVLHGDEEGDEFAAYIETFKGRNGSAYISLWTTEAPKQGGSGPAAFPRGMAIARNKMDGPSLALLPTI
;
A
#
# COMPACT_ATOMS: atom_id res chain seq x y z
N MET A 1 -9.29 -3.21 -0.06
CA MET A 1 -9.18 -4.63 -0.52
C MET A 1 -9.68 -4.77 -1.97
N TRP A 2 -9.45 -3.73 -2.78
CA TRP A 2 -10.09 -3.49 -4.07
C TRP A 2 -9.39 -4.06 -5.32
N PRO A 3 -8.04 -4.15 -5.42
CA PRO A 3 -7.40 -4.59 -6.67
C PRO A 3 -7.64 -6.07 -7.00
N LEU A 4 -8.30 -6.82 -6.12
CA LEU A 4 -8.55 -8.25 -6.25
C LEU A 4 -9.86 -8.58 -6.97
N ARG A 5 -10.90 -7.72 -6.86
CA ARG A 5 -12.17 -7.89 -7.58
C ARG A 5 -11.98 -7.70 -9.09
N ARG A 6 -11.22 -6.68 -9.50
CA ARG A 6 -11.02 -6.35 -10.92
C ARG A 6 -10.16 -7.36 -11.67
N GLN A 7 -9.31 -8.12 -10.97
CA GLN A 7 -8.50 -9.19 -11.55
C GLN A 7 -9.24 -10.54 -11.67
N ARG A 8 -10.54 -10.61 -11.34
CA ARG A 8 -11.32 -11.88 -11.24
C ARG A 8 -10.72 -12.91 -10.27
N LYS A 9 -9.81 -12.49 -9.39
CA LYS A 9 -9.08 -13.36 -8.46
C LYS A 9 -9.86 -13.60 -7.17
N ILE A 10 -10.61 -12.59 -6.74
CA ILE A 10 -11.63 -12.73 -5.69
C ILE A 10 -13.00 -12.46 -6.34
N ARG A 11 -13.91 -13.43 -6.24
CA ARG A 11 -15.24 -13.40 -6.90
C ARG A 11 -16.22 -12.43 -6.23
N SER A 12 -16.15 -12.27 -4.90
CA SER A 12 -17.05 -11.40 -4.12
C SER A 12 -16.37 -10.91 -2.82
N LEU A 13 -16.85 -9.80 -2.28
CA LEU A 13 -16.63 -9.44 -0.86
C LEU A 13 -18.03 -9.40 -0.20
N PRO A 14 -18.18 -9.86 1.05
CA PRO A 14 -17.15 -10.45 1.92
C PRO A 14 -16.56 -11.75 1.32
N ILE A 15 -15.28 -12.04 1.63
CA ILE A 15 -14.62 -13.25 1.11
C ILE A 15 -15.20 -14.44 1.88
N GLU A 16 -15.93 -15.30 1.17
CA GLU A 16 -16.35 -16.59 1.71
C GLU A 16 -15.16 -17.56 1.68
N LEU A 17 -14.79 -18.05 2.86
CA LEU A 17 -13.73 -19.04 3.02
C LEU A 17 -14.27 -20.45 2.79
N THR A 18 -13.55 -21.25 2.02
CA THR A 18 -13.91 -22.65 1.71
C THR A 18 -12.91 -23.62 2.35
N GLY A 19 -13.23 -24.91 2.35
CA GLY A 19 -12.30 -25.96 2.80
C GLY A 19 -10.97 -25.94 2.04
N ASP A 20 -11.00 -25.65 0.75
CA ASP A 20 -9.82 -25.53 -0.11
C ASP A 20 -8.85 -24.44 0.38
N ASP A 21 -9.38 -23.31 0.88
CA ASP A 21 -8.54 -22.24 1.42
C ASP A 21 -7.73 -22.70 2.63
N LEU A 22 -8.36 -23.53 3.47
CA LEU A 22 -7.74 -24.05 4.68
C LEU A 22 -6.63 -25.06 4.35
N GLN A 23 -6.70 -25.75 3.21
CA GLN A 23 -5.62 -26.64 2.77
C GLN A 23 -4.34 -25.87 2.41
N HIS A 24 -4.44 -24.59 2.05
CA HIS A 24 -3.31 -23.78 1.63
C HIS A 24 -2.56 -23.08 2.77
N VAL A 25 -3.13 -23.02 3.98
CA VAL A 25 -2.53 -22.26 5.09
C VAL A 25 -1.64 -23.08 6.02
N GLY A 26 -1.60 -24.40 5.82
CA GLY A 26 -0.83 -25.35 6.64
C GLY A 26 -1.62 -25.85 7.85
N SER A 27 -0.91 -26.34 8.87
CA SER A 27 -1.56 -26.85 10.08
C SER A 27 -2.13 -25.72 10.95
N LYS A 28 -3.07 -26.06 11.82
CA LYS A 28 -3.61 -25.13 12.83
C LYS A 28 -2.51 -24.48 13.68
N ALA A 29 -1.49 -25.25 14.08
CA ALA A 29 -0.36 -24.73 14.85
C ALA A 29 0.44 -23.66 14.06
N VAL A 30 0.64 -23.86 12.75
CA VAL A 30 1.28 -22.85 11.88
C VAL A 30 0.46 -21.57 11.84
N ILE A 31 -0.85 -21.69 11.65
CA ILE A 31 -1.79 -20.57 11.63
C ILE A 31 -1.84 -19.82 12.97
N ASP A 32 -1.89 -20.54 14.08
CA ASP A 32 -2.01 -19.96 15.42
C ASP A 32 -0.71 -19.28 15.87
N SER A 33 0.44 -19.74 15.37
CA SER A 33 1.74 -19.08 15.62
C SER A 33 1.92 -17.73 14.91
N ARG A 34 1.08 -17.41 13.91
CA ARG A 34 1.16 -16.16 13.16
C ARG A 34 0.49 -15.00 13.90
N PRO A 35 1.02 -13.77 13.77
CA PRO A 35 0.28 -12.56 14.11
C PRO A 35 -1.08 -12.49 13.42
N PRO A 36 -2.11 -11.88 14.06
CA PRO A 36 -3.46 -11.74 13.52
C PRO A 36 -3.54 -11.25 12.07
N SER A 37 -2.79 -10.20 11.69
CA SER A 37 -2.83 -9.69 10.30
C SER A 37 -2.34 -10.71 9.27
N ILE A 38 -1.27 -11.44 9.60
CA ILE A 38 -0.66 -12.47 8.75
C ILE A 38 -1.58 -13.69 8.68
N ARG A 39 -2.15 -14.08 9.82
CA ARG A 39 -3.13 -15.17 9.90
C ARG A 39 -4.32 -14.92 8.99
N GLN A 40 -4.92 -13.74 9.09
CA GLN A 40 -6.07 -13.36 8.26
C GLN A 40 -5.70 -13.35 6.78
N TYR A 41 -4.54 -12.78 6.42
CA TYR A 41 -4.10 -12.73 5.03
C TYR A 41 -3.80 -14.11 4.43
N ALA A 42 -3.20 -15.01 5.23
CA ALA A 42 -2.86 -16.36 4.80
C ALA A 42 -4.07 -17.09 4.18
N LEU A 43 -5.25 -16.92 4.80
CA LEU A 43 -6.51 -17.57 4.42
C LEU A 43 -6.90 -17.33 2.95
N TYR A 44 -6.61 -16.16 2.38
CA TYR A 44 -7.02 -15.83 1.02
C TYR A 44 -5.86 -15.48 0.07
N SER A 45 -4.62 -15.37 0.57
CA SER A 45 -3.46 -14.97 -0.25
C SER A 45 -3.22 -15.87 -1.47
N HIS A 46 -3.57 -17.16 -1.38
CA HIS A 46 -3.42 -18.13 -2.47
C HIS A 46 -4.38 -17.88 -3.65
N ARG A 47 -5.52 -17.21 -3.40
CA ARG A 47 -6.49 -16.83 -4.45
C ARG A 47 -5.99 -15.67 -5.31
N LEU A 48 -4.87 -15.03 -4.92
CA LEU A 48 -4.36 -13.83 -5.57
C LEU A 48 -3.38 -14.17 -6.70
N SER A 49 -2.40 -13.30 -6.98
CA SER A 49 -1.28 -13.65 -7.87
C SER A 49 -0.22 -14.46 -7.12
N ASN A 50 0.61 -15.19 -7.85
CA ASN A 50 1.83 -15.79 -7.29
C ASN A 50 2.71 -14.76 -6.57
N GLY A 51 2.76 -13.52 -7.08
CA GLY A 51 3.50 -12.42 -6.44
C GLY A 51 2.91 -11.92 -5.12
N MET A 52 1.65 -12.24 -4.81
CA MET A 52 0.98 -11.87 -3.55
C MET A 52 0.71 -13.09 -2.65
N ARG A 53 1.08 -14.29 -3.08
CA ARG A 53 0.87 -15.50 -2.29
C ARG A 53 1.79 -15.50 -1.08
N LEU A 54 1.21 -15.72 0.10
CA LEU A 54 1.94 -15.95 1.34
C LEU A 54 2.19 -17.45 1.50
N THR A 55 3.43 -17.84 1.72
CA THR A 55 3.83 -19.21 2.04
C THR A 55 4.76 -19.23 3.25
N ARG A 56 4.93 -20.40 3.85
CA ARG A 56 5.91 -20.63 4.90
C ARG A 56 6.89 -21.71 4.46
N ASP A 57 8.18 -21.45 4.56
CA ASP A 57 9.20 -22.43 4.18
C ASP A 57 9.49 -23.45 5.29
N ALA A 58 10.29 -24.46 4.98
CA ALA A 58 10.66 -25.53 5.92
C ALA A 58 11.42 -25.03 7.16
N SER A 59 12.01 -23.82 7.09
CA SER A 59 12.65 -23.16 8.25
C SER A 59 11.68 -22.30 9.06
N GLY A 60 10.38 -22.32 8.74
CA GLY A 60 9.36 -21.56 9.45
C GLY A 60 9.33 -20.07 9.09
N ARG A 61 10.01 -19.64 8.03
CA ARG A 61 10.02 -18.23 7.59
C ARG A 61 8.86 -17.96 6.64
N GLU A 62 8.23 -16.81 6.82
CA GLU A 62 7.17 -16.33 5.93
C GLU A 62 7.77 -15.80 4.62
N ARG A 63 7.10 -16.09 3.49
CA ARG A 63 7.49 -15.62 2.17
C ARG A 63 6.29 -15.04 1.44
N LEU A 64 6.43 -13.83 0.91
CA LEU A 64 5.43 -13.16 0.08
C LEU A 64 5.98 -13.03 -1.34
N GLY A 65 5.30 -13.66 -2.30
CA GLY A 65 5.75 -13.62 -3.71
C GLY A 65 7.10 -14.29 -3.95
N GLY A 66 7.48 -15.24 -3.09
CA GLY A 66 8.79 -15.89 -3.12
C GLY A 66 9.89 -15.17 -2.36
N TRP A 67 9.64 -13.98 -1.81
CA TRP A 67 10.61 -13.20 -1.03
C TRP A 67 10.33 -13.28 0.47
N GLU A 68 11.38 -13.34 1.29
CA GLU A 68 11.23 -13.42 2.75
C GLU A 68 10.52 -12.18 3.33
N VAL A 69 9.61 -12.42 4.26
CA VAL A 69 8.99 -11.40 5.13
C VAL A 69 9.55 -11.59 6.53
N THR A 70 10.42 -10.67 6.96
CA THR A 70 10.91 -10.65 8.34
C THR A 70 9.95 -9.84 9.20
N VAL A 71 9.22 -10.50 10.09
CA VAL A 71 8.27 -9.84 11.00
C VAL A 71 9.02 -9.35 12.24
N HIS A 72 8.86 -8.08 12.58
CA HIS A 72 9.50 -7.52 13.77
C HIS A 72 8.73 -7.84 15.03
N THR A 73 9.46 -8.07 16.12
CA THR A 73 8.93 -8.08 17.47
C THR A 73 9.15 -6.72 18.12
N GLN A 74 8.60 -6.52 19.33
CA GLN A 74 8.83 -5.31 20.10
C GLN A 74 10.32 -5.06 20.39
N GLN A 75 11.15 -6.11 20.39
CA GLN A 75 12.60 -6.02 20.62
C GLN A 75 13.38 -5.72 19.33
N THR A 76 12.94 -6.25 18.19
CA THR A 76 13.67 -6.09 16.92
C THR A 76 13.18 -4.91 16.09
N VAL A 77 12.04 -4.32 16.45
CA VAL A 77 11.46 -3.19 15.71
C VAL A 77 12.43 -1.99 15.66
N PRO A 78 12.62 -1.37 14.49
CA PRO A 78 13.41 -0.15 14.38
C PRO A 78 12.90 0.96 15.30
N ALA A 79 13.81 1.76 15.89
CA ALA A 79 13.48 2.78 16.89
C ALA A 79 12.33 3.72 16.46
N ARG A 80 12.31 4.13 15.18
CA ARG A 80 11.27 4.99 14.56
C ARG A 80 9.84 4.43 14.56
N TYR A 81 9.67 3.13 14.82
CA TYR A 81 8.37 2.46 14.88
C TYR A 81 8.05 1.91 16.26
N ARG A 82 8.96 2.02 17.22
CA ARG A 82 8.81 1.41 18.55
C ARG A 82 7.56 1.91 19.27
N ASP A 83 7.28 3.20 19.20
CA ASP A 83 6.13 3.82 19.87
C ASP A 83 4.79 3.51 19.19
N ARG A 84 4.82 2.92 17.99
CA ARG A 84 3.66 2.55 17.18
C ARG A 84 3.57 1.04 16.93
N PHE A 85 4.31 0.25 17.71
CA PHE A 85 4.34 -1.19 17.55
C PHE A 85 2.96 -1.79 17.87
N ASP A 86 2.38 -2.50 16.91
CA ASP A 86 1.16 -3.28 17.08
C ASP A 86 1.48 -4.77 16.89
N ALA A 87 1.37 -5.57 17.95
CA ALA A 87 1.59 -7.01 17.86
C ALA A 87 0.55 -7.73 16.98
N ALA A 88 -0.64 -7.14 16.80
CA ALA A 88 -1.67 -7.67 15.93
C ALA A 88 -1.35 -7.43 14.44
N ASP A 89 -0.57 -6.40 14.14
CA ASP A 89 -0.17 -5.99 12.80
C ASP A 89 1.28 -5.49 12.75
N PRO A 90 2.25 -6.38 13.05
CA PRO A 90 3.61 -5.98 13.34
C PRO A 90 4.29 -5.34 12.13
N PRO A 91 5.22 -4.39 12.37
CA PRO A 91 6.15 -3.94 11.34
C PRO A 91 6.89 -5.12 10.72
N CYS A 92 7.24 -5.02 9.44
CA CYS A 92 7.94 -6.09 8.76
C CYS A 92 8.87 -5.59 7.66
N ARG A 93 9.88 -6.39 7.35
CA ARG A 93 10.80 -6.17 6.24
C ARG A 93 10.46 -7.09 5.08
N HIS A 94 10.43 -6.55 3.86
CA HIS A 94 10.19 -7.32 2.63
C HIS A 94 10.86 -6.62 1.44
N GLY A 95 11.55 -7.38 0.57
CA GLY A 95 12.16 -6.83 -0.65
C GLY A 95 13.21 -5.72 -0.40
N GLY A 96 13.81 -5.68 0.79
CA GLY A 96 14.73 -4.62 1.21
C GLY A 96 14.04 -3.34 1.72
N GLY A 97 12.71 -3.27 1.70
CA GLY A 97 11.91 -2.23 2.34
C GLY A 97 11.48 -2.62 3.75
N GLU A 98 11.26 -1.61 4.58
CA GLU A 98 10.76 -1.73 5.95
C GLU A 98 9.39 -1.08 6.03
N TYR A 99 8.39 -1.81 6.49
CA TYR A 99 6.99 -1.42 6.51
C TYR A 99 6.54 -1.28 7.96
N ILE A 100 5.78 -0.22 8.26
CA ILE A 100 5.27 0.01 9.61
C ILE A 100 4.24 -1.05 10.05
N SER A 101 3.63 -1.76 9.11
CA SER A 101 2.73 -2.88 9.38
C SER A 101 2.69 -3.87 8.23
N PHE A 102 2.37 -5.13 8.53
CA PHE A 102 2.16 -6.16 7.52
C PHE A 102 0.96 -5.84 6.62
N ARG A 103 -0.16 -5.31 7.16
CA ARG A 103 -1.26 -4.84 6.30
C ARG A 103 -0.82 -3.74 5.36
N GLY A 104 0.06 -2.83 5.80
CA GLY A 104 0.67 -1.80 4.96
C GLY A 104 1.38 -2.39 3.75
N LEU A 105 2.26 -3.38 3.97
CA LEU A 105 2.92 -4.15 2.91
C LEU A 105 1.91 -4.76 1.92
N ILE A 106 0.88 -5.43 2.45
CA ILE A 106 -0.12 -6.10 1.60
C ILE A 106 -0.92 -5.09 0.78
N ILE A 107 -1.36 -3.98 1.37
CA ILE A 107 -2.07 -2.92 0.66
C ILE A 107 -1.17 -2.29 -0.40
N GLU A 108 0.12 -2.11 -0.10
CA GLU A 108 1.08 -1.58 -1.05
C GLU A 108 1.22 -2.48 -2.29
N GLY A 109 1.46 -3.76 -2.09
CA GLY A 109 1.56 -4.74 -3.18
C GLY A 109 0.26 -4.83 -3.98
N MET A 110 -0.88 -4.88 -3.28
CA MET A 110 -2.20 -4.87 -3.90
C MET A 110 -2.42 -3.64 -4.77
N ALA A 111 -2.16 -2.44 -4.25
CA ALA A 111 -2.35 -1.19 -4.96
C ALA A 111 -1.52 -1.13 -6.26
N GLY A 112 -0.29 -1.64 -6.24
CA GLY A 112 0.57 -1.68 -7.43
C GLY A 112 0.06 -2.59 -8.56
N LEU A 113 -0.72 -3.64 -8.27
CA LEU A 113 -1.07 -4.66 -9.26
C LEU A 113 -2.03 -4.21 -10.38
N SER A 114 -2.76 -3.11 -10.23
CA SER A 114 -3.76 -2.66 -11.23
C SER A 114 -3.95 -1.16 -11.30
N SER A 115 -3.14 -0.41 -10.58
CA SER A 115 -3.23 1.04 -10.60
C SER A 115 -2.49 1.59 -11.80
N ARG A 116 -3.05 2.67 -12.34
CA ARG A 116 -2.49 3.44 -13.44
C ARG A 116 -2.00 4.75 -12.88
N LEU A 117 -0.83 5.16 -13.36
CA LEU A 117 -0.29 6.47 -13.07
C LEU A 117 -1.14 7.52 -13.76
N VAL A 118 -1.64 8.51 -13.01
CA VAL A 118 -2.53 9.55 -13.53
C VAL A 118 -1.70 10.78 -13.89
N PRO A 119 -1.31 11.66 -12.95
CA PRO A 119 -0.18 12.54 -13.11
C PRO A 119 0.99 12.14 -12.19
N SER A 120 2.20 12.51 -12.63
CA SER A 120 3.41 12.36 -11.84
C SER A 120 4.33 13.54 -12.03
N ARG A 121 5.12 13.86 -11.00
CA ARG A 121 6.13 14.91 -11.10
C ARG A 121 7.29 14.63 -10.18
N SER A 122 8.49 14.94 -10.67
CA SER A 122 9.74 14.83 -9.94
C SER A 122 10.45 16.17 -9.91
N TRP A 123 11.16 16.43 -8.82
CA TRP A 123 12.00 17.59 -8.66
C TRP A 123 13.35 17.18 -8.11
N ARG A 124 14.37 17.95 -8.49
CA ARG A 124 15.71 17.83 -7.92
C ARG A 124 15.89 18.85 -6.80
N PRO A 125 16.70 18.55 -5.79
CA PRO A 125 17.13 19.55 -4.83
C PRO A 125 17.99 20.62 -5.54
N PRO A 126 18.00 21.88 -5.08
CA PRO A 126 17.33 22.40 -3.88
C PRO A 126 16.02 23.17 -4.20
N SER A 127 15.01 22.53 -4.80
CA SER A 127 13.72 23.18 -5.09
C SER A 127 12.78 23.27 -3.88
N ALA A 128 11.87 24.24 -3.89
CA ALA A 128 10.85 24.42 -2.85
C ALA A 128 9.88 23.24 -2.80
N GLU A 129 9.54 22.69 -3.96
CA GLU A 129 8.69 21.52 -4.14
C GLU A 129 9.35 20.26 -3.58
N CYS A 130 10.65 20.09 -3.80
CA CYS A 130 11.40 18.99 -3.19
C CYS A 130 11.36 19.07 -1.66
N ARG A 131 11.57 20.25 -1.07
CA ARG A 131 11.44 20.45 0.39
C ARG A 131 10.02 20.17 0.87
N ARG A 132 9.02 20.57 0.10
CA ARG A 132 7.61 20.35 0.42
C ARG A 132 7.25 18.86 0.43
N ILE A 133 7.67 18.10 -0.57
CA ILE A 133 7.44 16.65 -0.60
C ILE A 133 8.16 15.96 0.57
N CYS A 134 9.40 16.38 0.88
CA CYS A 134 10.11 15.88 2.06
C CYS A 134 9.35 16.18 3.35
N ALA A 135 8.72 17.36 3.46
CA ALA A 135 7.88 17.71 4.60
C ALA A 135 6.63 16.82 4.68
N LEU A 136 5.95 16.55 3.56
CA LEU A 136 4.79 15.62 3.50
C LEU A 136 5.17 14.19 3.96
N ILE A 137 6.36 13.72 3.56
CA ILE A 137 6.89 12.41 3.98
C ILE A 137 7.22 12.41 5.48
N ALA A 138 7.78 13.49 6.03
CA ALA A 138 8.16 13.58 7.43
C ALA A 138 6.99 13.85 8.38
N GLN A 139 5.88 14.40 7.89
CA GLN A 139 4.80 14.92 8.72
C GLN A 139 4.09 13.84 9.54
N GLN A 140 3.87 14.11 10.82
CA GLN A 140 2.96 13.35 11.69
C GLN A 140 2.13 14.36 12.50
N PRO A 141 0.82 14.15 12.75
CA PRO A 141 -0.01 13.01 12.37
C PRO A 141 -0.54 13.07 10.92
N LEU A 142 -1.34 12.05 10.55
CA LEU A 142 -1.89 11.79 9.21
C LEU A 142 -2.41 13.05 8.51
N LEU A 143 -1.92 13.28 7.31
CA LEU A 143 -2.39 14.34 6.42
C LEU A 143 -3.73 13.94 5.78
N TRP A 144 -4.60 14.93 5.58
CA TRP A 144 -5.87 14.83 4.88
C TRP A 144 -6.87 13.88 5.59
N GLY A 145 -7.51 14.42 6.64
CA GLY A 145 -8.38 13.70 7.58
C GLY A 145 -9.23 12.58 6.95
N GLY A 146 -9.14 11.39 7.55
CA GLY A 146 -9.80 10.17 7.09
C GLY A 146 -9.01 9.35 6.07
N CYS A 147 -7.88 9.84 5.55
CA CYS A 147 -7.01 9.03 4.70
C CYS A 147 -6.18 8.03 5.51
N ARG A 148 -6.08 6.80 5.01
CA ARG A 148 -5.13 5.80 5.52
C ARG A 148 -3.75 6.06 4.94
N THR A 149 -2.71 6.07 5.78
CA THR A 149 -1.32 6.17 5.34
C THR A 149 -0.59 4.84 5.46
N ILE A 150 0.28 4.58 4.48
CA ILE A 150 1.19 3.44 4.45
C ILE A 150 2.61 4.01 4.35
N ASP A 151 3.43 3.73 5.35
CA ASP A 151 4.81 4.17 5.45
C ASP A 151 5.76 3.02 5.03
N SER A 152 6.71 3.31 4.14
CA SER A 152 7.78 2.39 3.75
C SER A 152 9.15 3.10 3.73
N ILE A 153 10.19 2.44 4.26
CA ILE A 153 11.56 3.00 4.30
C ILE A 153 12.29 2.81 2.97
N TYR A 154 11.71 2.13 1.99
CA TYR A 154 12.37 1.98 0.71
C TYR A 154 12.38 3.32 -0.07
N GLY A 155 13.39 4.14 0.22
CA GLY A 155 13.54 5.50 -0.31
C GLY A 155 12.56 6.52 0.29
N ASP A 156 12.39 6.46 1.62
CA ASP A 156 11.50 7.35 2.39
C ASP A 156 10.18 7.60 1.64
N SER A 157 9.44 6.52 1.40
CA SER A 157 8.21 6.56 0.64
C SER A 157 7.00 6.55 1.56
N ARG A 158 5.96 7.24 1.12
CA ARG A 158 4.71 7.32 1.84
C ARG A 158 3.55 7.34 0.86
N ARG A 159 2.56 6.51 1.15
CA ARG A 159 1.32 6.40 0.37
C ARG A 159 0.12 6.85 1.20
N PHE A 160 -0.74 7.66 0.60
CA PHE A 160 -1.98 8.13 1.19
C PHE A 160 -3.14 7.56 0.39
N VAL A 161 -3.91 6.64 0.97
CA VAL A 161 -5.13 6.10 0.36
C VAL A 161 -6.22 7.16 0.50
N LEU A 162 -6.67 7.67 -0.65
CA LEU A 162 -7.69 8.72 -0.71
C LEU A 162 -9.11 8.15 -0.83
N HIS A 163 -9.23 6.98 -1.48
CA HIS A 163 -10.46 6.25 -1.73
C HIS A 163 -10.14 4.79 -2.07
N GLY A 164 -11.07 3.85 -1.85
CA GLY A 164 -10.92 2.43 -2.17
C GLY A 164 -10.62 1.52 -0.97
N ASP A 165 -10.74 2.06 0.25
CA ASP A 165 -10.60 1.32 1.50
C ASP A 165 -11.92 0.99 2.19
N GLU A 166 -13.03 1.57 1.75
CA GLU A 166 -14.38 1.29 2.27
C GLU A 166 -15.12 0.23 1.44
N GLU A 167 -16.16 -0.36 2.04
CA GLU A 167 -17.07 -1.27 1.34
C GLU A 167 -17.96 -0.47 0.37
N GLY A 168 -18.07 -0.96 -0.87
CA GLY A 168 -18.85 -0.29 -1.92
C GLY A 168 -18.03 0.61 -2.85
N ASP A 169 -16.79 0.95 -2.48
CA ASP A 169 -15.89 1.72 -3.34
C ASP A 169 -15.61 0.96 -4.66
N GLU A 170 -15.95 1.60 -5.79
CA GLU A 170 -15.81 1.02 -7.14
C GLU A 170 -14.44 1.24 -7.77
N PHE A 171 -13.56 1.96 -7.09
CA PHE A 171 -12.18 2.17 -7.50
C PHE A 171 -11.35 2.59 -6.29
N ALA A 172 -10.03 2.51 -6.42
CA ALA A 172 -9.07 3.06 -5.48
C ALA A 172 -8.32 4.22 -6.12
N ALA A 173 -8.05 5.24 -5.30
CA ALA A 173 -7.17 6.36 -5.63
C ALA A 173 -6.21 6.60 -4.46
N TYR A 174 -4.93 6.82 -4.75
CA TYR A 174 -3.94 7.11 -3.73
C TYR A 174 -2.84 8.03 -4.23
N ILE A 175 -2.26 8.80 -3.31
CA ILE A 175 -1.05 9.58 -3.55
C ILE A 175 0.14 8.76 -3.11
N GLU A 176 1.18 8.76 -3.92
CA GLU A 176 2.50 8.24 -3.55
C GLU A 176 3.49 9.40 -3.52
N THR A 177 4.24 9.49 -2.44
CA THR A 177 5.38 10.40 -2.28
C THR A 177 6.63 9.57 -2.06
N PHE A 178 7.75 10.02 -2.62
CA PHE A 178 9.02 9.29 -2.56
C PHE A 178 10.18 10.28 -2.51
N LYS A 179 11.24 9.93 -1.76
CA LYS A 179 12.49 10.68 -1.72
C LYS A 179 13.67 9.77 -2.05
N GLY A 180 14.27 10.00 -3.21
CA GLY A 180 15.44 9.28 -3.66
C GLY A 180 16.69 9.58 -2.83
N ARG A 181 17.66 8.66 -2.86
CA ARG A 181 18.96 8.82 -2.19
C ARG A 181 19.77 10.02 -2.68
N ASN A 182 19.55 10.44 -3.93
CA ASN A 182 20.14 11.65 -4.52
C ASN A 182 19.43 12.94 -4.07
N GLY A 183 18.48 12.85 -3.14
CA GLY A 183 17.67 13.96 -2.64
C GLY A 183 16.53 14.37 -3.56
N SER A 184 16.37 13.76 -4.74
CA SER A 184 15.20 14.03 -5.59
C SER A 184 13.91 13.58 -4.90
N ALA A 185 12.83 14.31 -5.12
CA ALA A 185 11.54 13.99 -4.54
C ALA A 185 10.48 13.88 -5.64
N TYR A 186 9.52 12.99 -5.42
CA TYR A 186 8.50 12.63 -6.38
C TYR A 186 7.14 12.57 -5.70
N ILE A 187 6.10 12.98 -6.43
CA ILE A 187 4.71 12.79 -6.05
C ILE A 187 3.91 12.32 -7.26
N SER A 188 2.98 11.41 -7.04
CA SER A 188 2.04 10.99 -8.07
C SER A 188 0.70 10.57 -7.51
N LEU A 189 -0.33 10.75 -8.33
CA LEU A 189 -1.63 10.16 -8.09
C LEU A 189 -1.76 8.89 -8.94
N TRP A 190 -2.22 7.84 -8.30
CA TRP A 190 -2.51 6.55 -8.89
C TRP A 190 -3.98 6.23 -8.72
N THR A 191 -4.57 5.58 -9.72
CA THR A 191 -5.97 5.16 -9.67
C THR A 191 -6.18 3.82 -10.34
N THR A 192 -7.21 3.10 -9.91
CA THR A 192 -7.73 1.92 -10.59
C THR A 192 -9.02 2.22 -11.36
N GLU A 193 -9.44 3.48 -11.45
CA GLU A 193 -10.53 3.92 -12.32
C GLU A 193 -10.30 3.43 -13.78
N ALA A 194 -11.36 3.06 -14.50
CA ALA A 194 -11.23 2.78 -15.94
C ALA A 194 -11.01 4.10 -16.68
N PRO A 195 -10.05 4.17 -17.63
CA PRO A 195 -9.87 5.38 -18.41
C PRO A 195 -11.14 5.66 -19.22
N LYS A 196 -11.57 6.93 -19.24
CA LYS A 196 -12.64 7.38 -20.12
C LYS A 196 -12.19 7.26 -21.58
N GLN A 197 -13.07 6.75 -22.45
CA GLN A 197 -12.78 6.60 -23.87
C GLN A 197 -12.42 7.96 -24.49
N GLY A 198 -11.31 8.01 -25.23
CA GLY A 198 -10.80 9.23 -25.87
C GLY A 198 -10.07 10.22 -24.94
N GLY A 199 -9.97 9.94 -23.63
CA GLY A 199 -9.18 10.73 -22.70
C GLY A 199 -7.70 10.32 -22.69
N SER A 200 -6.80 11.27 -22.47
CA SER A 200 -5.38 11.02 -22.20
C SER A 200 -4.95 11.66 -20.87
N GLY A 201 -3.89 11.11 -20.27
CA GLY A 201 -3.33 11.62 -19.02
C GLY A 201 -4.38 11.76 -17.89
N PRO A 202 -4.34 12.84 -17.11
CA PRO A 202 -5.29 13.06 -16.01
C PRO A 202 -6.76 13.17 -16.44
N ALA A 203 -7.04 13.67 -17.65
CA ALA A 203 -8.41 13.81 -18.15
C ALA A 203 -9.09 12.45 -18.41
N ALA A 204 -8.31 11.37 -18.55
CA ALA A 204 -8.84 10.01 -18.66
C ALA A 204 -9.40 9.48 -17.33
N PHE A 205 -9.09 10.10 -16.18
CA PHE A 205 -9.41 9.60 -14.84
C PHE A 205 -10.10 10.68 -13.96
N PRO A 206 -11.28 11.16 -14.37
CA PRO A 206 -11.93 12.29 -13.72
C PRO A 206 -12.33 12.01 -12.26
N ARG A 207 -12.74 10.78 -11.90
CA ARG A 207 -13.14 10.46 -10.52
C ARG A 207 -11.94 10.48 -9.58
N GLY A 208 -10.82 9.87 -9.98
CA GLY A 208 -9.57 9.89 -9.21
C GLY A 208 -9.06 11.32 -8.98
N MET A 209 -9.12 12.16 -10.01
CA MET A 209 -8.74 13.57 -9.91
C MET A 209 -9.66 14.37 -9.00
N ALA A 210 -10.99 14.13 -9.05
CA ALA A 210 -11.94 14.78 -8.16
C ALA A 210 -11.68 14.42 -6.69
N ILE A 211 -11.41 13.14 -6.39
CA ILE A 211 -11.05 12.70 -5.04
C ILE A 211 -9.78 13.40 -4.54
N ALA A 212 -8.73 13.47 -5.37
CA ALA A 212 -7.49 14.17 -5.02
C ALA A 212 -7.73 15.64 -4.69
N ARG A 213 -8.51 16.35 -5.51
CA ARG A 213 -8.86 17.77 -5.28
C ARG A 213 -9.65 17.99 -3.99
N ASN A 214 -10.55 17.06 -3.65
CA ASN A 214 -11.39 17.19 -2.46
C ASN A 214 -10.64 16.87 -1.17
N LYS A 215 -9.64 15.98 -1.20
CA LYS A 215 -8.91 15.52 -0.01
C LYS A 215 -7.64 16.31 0.26
N MET A 216 -6.88 16.66 -0.79
CA MET A 216 -5.58 17.33 -0.63
C MET A 216 -5.77 18.81 -0.34
N ASP A 217 -4.93 19.37 0.54
CA ASP A 217 -4.84 20.82 0.68
C ASP A 217 -4.36 21.47 -0.64
N GLY A 218 -4.81 22.70 -0.90
CA GLY A 218 -4.48 23.44 -2.12
C GLY A 218 -2.98 23.43 -2.47
N PRO A 219 -2.07 23.70 -1.52
CA PRO A 219 -0.67 23.77 -1.86
C PRO A 219 0.03 22.39 -1.98
N SER A 220 -0.54 21.29 -1.49
CA SER A 220 -0.14 19.92 -1.85
C SER A 220 -0.68 19.52 -3.23
N LEU A 221 -1.91 19.92 -3.55
CA LEU A 221 -2.51 19.71 -4.87
C LEU A 221 -1.69 20.41 -5.98
N ALA A 222 -1.15 21.59 -5.70
CA ALA A 222 -0.29 22.35 -6.62
C ALA A 222 1.01 21.61 -7.03
N LEU A 223 1.40 20.57 -6.30
CA LEU A 223 2.52 19.70 -6.69
C LEU A 223 2.13 18.79 -7.85
N LEU A 224 0.86 18.37 -7.95
CA LEU A 224 0.41 17.56 -9.08
C LEU A 224 0.30 18.45 -10.33
N PRO A 225 0.73 17.95 -11.50
CA PRO A 225 0.47 18.61 -12.78
C PRO A 225 -0.98 19.10 -12.87
N THR A 226 -1.14 20.39 -13.13
CA THR A 226 -2.44 21.00 -13.41
C THR A 226 -3.06 20.35 -14.64
N ILE A 227 -4.35 20.04 -14.53
CA ILE A 227 -5.25 19.77 -15.66
C ILE A 227 -5.86 21.09 -16.07
#